data_AF-A0A1F2JQY9-F1
#
_entry.id   AF-A0A1F2JQY9-F1
#
_cell.length_a   1.000
_cell.length_b   1.000
_cell.length_c   1.000
_cell.angle_alpha   90.00
_cell.angle_beta   90.00
_cell.angle_gamma   90.00
#
_symmetry.space_group_name_H-M   'P 1'
#
loop_
_entity.id
_entity.type
_entity.pdbx_description
1 polymer ?
#
loop_
_entity_poly.entity_id
_entity_poly.type
_entity_poly.pdbx_seq_one_letter_code
_entity_poly.pdbx_strand_id
1 'polypeptide(L)'
;MELDSLYISIKIEKSRLNEYFSSKPISPNKDDNWSQWWESRQMYSKTTLEIIPSYSQARIREVFDNLLKDQFYGAKEYYDEEKQPWTFAVLNFSENYLEILPMLALLKQLERFVLEGYALIFDWMWGGDTVMAYVDFTAGSVLLETVTESYAVELKRFEEANQGLQTLAEELGAG
;
A
#
# COMPACT_ATOMS: atom_id res chain seq x y z
N MET A 1 10.71 16.33 -2.03
CA MET A 1 10.54 15.22 -1.08
C MET A 1 11.15 14.01 -1.75
N GLU A 2 11.64 13.06 -0.97
CA GLU A 2 12.21 11.83 -1.50
C GLU A 2 11.08 10.85 -1.87
N LEU A 3 11.31 9.97 -2.84
CA LEU A 3 10.34 8.97 -3.27
C LEU A 3 10.29 7.81 -2.28
N ASP A 4 9.08 7.49 -1.83
CA ASP A 4 8.80 6.28 -1.07
C ASP A 4 8.47 5.11 -1.99
N SER A 5 8.79 3.92 -1.50
CA SER A 5 8.44 2.65 -2.13
C SER A 5 7.20 2.05 -1.48
N LEU A 6 6.43 1.28 -2.24
CA LEU A 6 5.25 0.55 -1.77
C LEU A 6 5.52 -0.95 -1.81
N TYR A 7 5.22 -1.64 -0.72
CA TYR A 7 5.16 -3.09 -0.66
C TYR A 7 3.82 -3.55 -0.08
N ILE A 8 3.21 -4.57 -0.69
CA ILE A 8 1.96 -5.18 -0.26
C ILE A 8 2.17 -6.70 -0.22
N SER A 9 1.78 -7.33 0.87
CA SER A 9 1.75 -8.80 1.01
C SER A 9 0.49 -9.20 1.76
N ILE A 10 -0.42 -9.88 1.04
CA ILE A 10 -1.77 -10.14 1.51
C ILE A 10 -2.17 -11.58 1.22
N LYS A 11 -2.59 -12.30 2.25
CA LYS A 11 -3.19 -13.61 2.13
C LYS A 11 -4.65 -13.50 1.72
N ILE A 12 -4.94 -13.97 0.52
CA ILE A 12 -6.26 -13.84 -0.11
C ILE A 12 -6.48 -14.97 -1.12
N GLU A 13 -7.66 -15.59 -1.07
CA GLU A 13 -8.04 -16.58 -2.09
C GLU A 13 -8.13 -15.94 -3.47
N LYS A 14 -7.66 -16.63 -4.50
CA LYS A 14 -7.62 -16.11 -5.88
C LYS A 14 -8.99 -15.63 -6.38
N SER A 15 -10.06 -16.34 -6.02
CA SER A 15 -11.44 -15.94 -6.34
C SER A 15 -11.82 -14.60 -5.72
N ARG A 16 -11.49 -14.39 -4.44
CA ARG A 16 -11.74 -13.14 -3.72
C ARG A 16 -10.88 -11.99 -4.23
N LEU A 17 -9.62 -12.26 -4.58
CA LEU A 17 -8.74 -11.29 -5.21
C LEU A 17 -9.30 -10.82 -6.56
N ASN A 18 -9.81 -11.74 -7.38
CA ASN A 18 -10.45 -11.41 -8.65
C ASN A 18 -11.75 -10.59 -8.47
N GLU A 19 -12.53 -10.88 -7.42
CA GLU A 19 -13.72 -10.10 -7.06
C GLU A 19 -13.35 -8.67 -6.65
N TYR A 20 -12.33 -8.52 -5.79
CA TYR A 20 -11.76 -7.23 -5.43
C TYR A 20 -11.30 -6.45 -6.68
N PHE A 21 -10.51 -7.07 -7.54
CA PHE A 21 -10.02 -6.44 -8.77
C PHE A 21 -11.12 -6.05 -9.77
N SER A 22 -12.25 -6.76 -9.76
CA SER A 22 -13.41 -6.45 -10.59
C SER A 22 -14.29 -5.33 -10.03
N SER A 23 -14.08 -4.96 -8.77
CA SER A 23 -14.83 -3.90 -8.09
C SER A 23 -14.38 -2.52 -8.57
N LYS A 24 -15.23 -1.50 -8.38
CA LYS A 24 -14.91 -0.11 -8.70
C LYS A 24 -14.20 0.54 -7.49
N PRO A 25 -13.14 1.35 -7.69
CA PRO A 25 -12.60 2.19 -6.62
C PRO A 25 -13.68 3.09 -6.00
N ILE A 26 -13.78 3.11 -4.68
CA ILE A 26 -14.73 3.96 -3.96
C ILE A 26 -13.99 4.94 -3.07
N SER A 27 -14.57 6.14 -2.93
CA SER A 27 -14.23 7.08 -1.87
C SER A 27 -14.84 6.55 -0.56
N PRO A 28 -14.05 6.13 0.44
CA PRO A 28 -14.60 5.70 1.71
C PRO A 28 -15.17 6.90 2.47
N ASN A 29 -16.10 6.62 3.38
CA ASN A 29 -16.46 7.60 4.40
C ASN A 29 -15.28 7.79 5.35
N LYS A 30 -15.06 9.03 5.79
CA LYS A 30 -14.08 9.33 6.83
C LYS A 30 -14.58 8.76 8.16
N ASP A 31 -13.81 7.84 8.72
CA ASP A 31 -14.02 7.24 10.03
C ASP A 31 -12.95 7.71 11.04
N ASP A 32 -13.03 7.19 12.27
CA ASP A 32 -12.07 7.52 13.32
C ASP A 32 -10.66 7.03 12.97
N ASN A 33 -10.52 5.88 12.31
CA ASN A 33 -9.21 5.36 11.91
C ASN A 33 -8.52 6.27 10.88
N TRP A 34 -9.25 6.77 9.88
CA TRP A 34 -8.75 7.79 8.94
C TRP A 34 -8.36 9.08 9.65
N SER A 35 -9.19 9.53 10.59
CA SER A 35 -8.94 10.76 11.33
C SER A 35 -7.68 10.64 12.19
N GLN A 36 -7.55 9.57 12.96
CA GLN A 36 -6.38 9.31 13.80
C GLN A 36 -5.11 9.15 12.97
N TRP A 37 -5.16 8.39 11.87
CA TRP A 37 -4.03 8.24 10.96
C TRP A 37 -3.59 9.59 10.39
N TRP A 38 -4.54 10.35 9.82
CA TRP A 38 -4.24 11.68 9.27
C TRP A 38 -3.61 12.57 10.33
N GLU A 39 -4.21 12.66 11.53
CA GLU A 39 -3.71 13.49 12.62
C GLU A 39 -2.32 13.10 13.14
N SER A 40 -1.93 11.83 13.03
CA SER A 40 -0.58 11.37 13.40
C SER A 40 0.53 11.86 12.46
N ARG A 41 0.22 12.18 11.19
CA ARG A 41 1.22 12.55 10.19
C ARG A 41 1.76 13.96 10.43
N GLN A 42 3.09 14.11 10.40
CA GLN A 42 3.75 15.41 10.42
C GLN A 42 3.80 16.01 9.02
N MET A 43 3.14 17.16 8.82
CA MET A 43 3.05 17.84 7.54
C MET A 43 3.18 19.35 7.73
N TYR A 44 3.93 20.00 6.84
CA TYR A 44 3.94 21.45 6.77
C TYR A 44 2.58 21.94 6.21
N SER A 45 1.95 22.89 6.90
CA SER A 45 0.62 23.43 6.51
C SER A 45 -0.48 22.38 6.38
N LYS A 46 -0.53 21.43 7.32
CA LYS A 46 -1.54 20.37 7.38
C LYS A 46 -2.96 20.93 7.36
N THR A 47 -3.73 20.53 6.36
CA THR A 47 -5.15 20.84 6.26
C THR A 47 -6.00 19.72 6.86
N THR A 48 -7.26 20.04 7.15
CA THR A 48 -8.24 19.02 7.55
C THR A 48 -8.50 18.08 6.39
N LEU A 49 -8.45 16.76 6.65
CA LEU A 49 -8.88 15.75 5.69
C LEU A 49 -10.42 15.78 5.61
N GLU A 50 -10.98 16.49 4.64
CA GLU A 50 -12.44 16.56 4.46
C GLU A 50 -12.99 15.40 3.63
N ILE A 51 -12.29 15.08 2.54
CA ILE A 51 -12.69 14.06 1.56
C ILE A 51 -11.49 13.16 1.31
N ILE A 52 -11.73 11.84 1.32
CA ILE A 52 -10.71 10.85 0.97
C ILE A 52 -10.85 10.59 -0.54
N PRO A 53 -9.88 11.00 -1.38
CA PRO A 53 -9.99 10.81 -2.82
C PRO A 53 -9.99 9.33 -3.18
N SER A 54 -10.57 9.00 -4.33
CA SER A 54 -10.50 7.68 -4.94
C SER A 54 -10.00 7.78 -6.38
N TYR A 55 -9.43 6.69 -6.87
CA TYR A 55 -9.12 6.53 -8.29
C TYR A 55 -10.38 6.64 -9.16
N SER A 56 -10.22 7.13 -10.40
CA SER A 56 -11.32 7.38 -11.34
C SER A 56 -11.58 6.21 -12.29
N GLN A 57 -10.70 5.20 -12.28
CA GLN A 57 -10.77 3.99 -13.09
C GLN A 57 -12.08 3.23 -12.88
N ALA A 58 -12.51 2.48 -13.90
CA ALA A 58 -13.75 1.73 -13.83
C ALA A 58 -13.63 0.51 -12.89
N ARG A 59 -12.41 -0.04 -12.79
CA ARG A 59 -12.09 -1.23 -11.99
C ARG A 59 -10.79 -1.04 -11.22
N ILE A 60 -10.69 -1.64 -10.05
CA ILE A 60 -9.49 -1.62 -9.21
C ILE A 60 -8.29 -2.21 -9.97
N ARG A 61 -8.51 -3.27 -10.76
CA ARG A 61 -7.47 -3.88 -11.61
C ARG A 61 -6.73 -2.87 -12.48
N GLU A 62 -7.46 -1.90 -13.05
CA GLU A 62 -6.89 -0.91 -13.95
C GLU A 62 -5.88 0.01 -13.25
N VAL A 63 -6.04 0.23 -11.94
CA VAL A 63 -5.10 1.03 -11.15
C VAL A 63 -3.75 0.31 -11.04
N PHE A 64 -3.76 -0.95 -10.62
CA PHE A 64 -2.55 -1.76 -10.53
C PHE A 64 -1.92 -2.00 -11.90
N ASP A 65 -2.72 -2.21 -12.96
CA ASP A 65 -2.21 -2.35 -14.32
C ASP A 65 -1.50 -1.09 -14.84
N ASN A 66 -1.97 0.11 -14.44
CA ASN A 66 -1.31 1.35 -14.83
C ASN A 66 0.06 1.49 -14.17
N LEU A 67 0.16 1.14 -12.88
CA LEU A 67 1.43 1.11 -12.15
C LEU A 67 2.40 0.08 -12.76
N LEU A 68 1.92 -1.10 -13.16
CA LEU A 68 2.74 -2.14 -13.80
C LEU A 68 3.24 -1.76 -15.20
N LYS A 69 2.49 -0.96 -15.95
CA LYS A 69 2.82 -0.57 -17.32
C LYS A 69 3.81 0.58 -17.40
N ASP A 70 3.78 1.48 -16.42
CA ASP A 70 4.64 2.65 -16.42
C ASP A 70 5.99 2.32 -15.78
N GLN A 71 7.03 2.34 -16.63
CA GLN A 71 8.40 2.00 -16.26
C GLN A 71 8.96 2.90 -15.17
N PHE A 72 8.45 4.13 -15.01
CA PHE A 72 8.88 5.04 -13.96
C PHE A 72 8.67 4.43 -12.57
N TYR A 73 7.52 3.77 -12.35
CA TYR A 73 7.19 3.18 -11.05
C TYR A 73 8.09 2.00 -10.68
N GLY A 74 8.55 1.23 -11.67
CA GLY A 74 9.28 -0.01 -11.44
C GLY A 74 8.46 -0.96 -10.56
N ALA A 75 7.31 -1.40 -11.06
CA ALA A 75 6.36 -2.19 -10.30
C ALA A 75 6.33 -3.67 -10.71
N LYS A 76 5.99 -4.55 -9.76
CA LYS A 76 5.77 -5.98 -10.01
C LYS A 76 4.63 -6.52 -9.16
N GLU A 77 3.97 -7.53 -9.69
CA GLU A 77 2.88 -8.26 -9.06
C GLU A 77 3.16 -9.75 -9.10
N TYR A 78 2.82 -10.46 -8.03
CA TYR A 78 2.91 -11.91 -7.96
C TYR A 78 1.76 -12.50 -7.13
N TYR A 79 1.32 -13.70 -7.49
CA TYR A 79 0.37 -14.49 -6.72
C TYR A 79 0.92 -15.91 -6.59
N ASP A 80 1.08 -16.38 -5.35
CA ASP A 80 1.50 -17.76 -5.06
C ASP A 80 0.25 -18.64 -4.94
N GLU A 81 0.04 -19.56 -5.88
CA GLU A 81 -1.13 -20.44 -5.93
C GLU A 81 -1.20 -21.44 -4.76
N GLU A 82 -0.04 -21.82 -4.19
CA GLU A 82 0.03 -22.82 -3.12
C GLU A 82 -0.21 -22.19 -1.75
N LYS A 83 0.45 -21.05 -1.49
CA LYS A 83 0.38 -20.37 -0.20
C LYS A 83 -0.71 -19.31 -0.14
N GLN A 84 -1.21 -18.88 -1.31
CA GLN A 84 -2.21 -17.82 -1.49
C GLN A 84 -1.85 -16.40 -1.01
N PRO A 85 -0.59 -15.96 -0.86
CA PRO A 85 -0.28 -14.54 -0.81
C PRO A 85 -0.31 -13.93 -2.22
N TRP A 86 -0.97 -12.78 -2.31
CA TRP A 86 -0.79 -11.80 -3.34
C TRP A 86 0.24 -10.77 -2.88
N THR A 87 1.27 -10.53 -3.69
CA THR A 87 2.26 -9.49 -3.45
C THR A 87 2.29 -8.47 -4.57
N PHE A 88 2.48 -7.21 -4.19
CA PHE A 88 2.61 -6.10 -5.12
C PHE A 88 3.67 -5.14 -4.59
N ALA A 89 4.61 -4.76 -5.43
CA ALA A 89 5.74 -3.92 -5.05
C ALA A 89 5.99 -2.83 -6.09
N VAL A 90 6.39 -1.65 -5.64
CA VAL A 90 6.69 -0.47 -6.47
C VAL A 90 7.89 0.25 -5.87
N LEU A 91 8.92 0.51 -6.68
CA LEU A 91 10.12 1.22 -6.24
C LEU A 91 9.88 2.73 -6.08
N ASN A 92 9.32 3.38 -7.11
CA ASN A 92 9.11 4.83 -7.15
C ASN A 92 7.62 5.18 -7.00
N PHE A 93 7.05 5.04 -5.81
CA PHE A 93 5.59 5.09 -5.64
C PHE A 93 5.03 6.50 -5.45
N SER A 94 5.54 7.26 -4.48
CA SER A 94 4.91 8.52 -4.04
C SER A 94 5.89 9.44 -3.35
N GLU A 95 5.66 10.74 -3.39
CA GLU A 95 6.45 11.74 -2.66
C GLU A 95 5.70 12.37 -1.48
N ASN A 96 4.36 12.25 -1.39
CA ASN A 96 3.60 12.94 -0.36
C ASN A 96 2.30 12.25 0.07
N TYR A 97 1.77 12.67 1.23
CA TYR A 97 0.57 12.06 1.80
C TYR A 97 -0.68 12.18 0.92
N LEU A 98 -0.82 13.23 0.11
CA LEU A 98 -2.00 13.41 -0.74
C LEU A 98 -2.03 12.41 -1.89
N GLU A 99 -0.86 12.06 -2.43
CA GLU A 99 -0.70 11.08 -3.51
C GLU A 99 -1.08 9.66 -3.07
N ILE A 100 -0.83 9.31 -1.80
CA ILE A 100 -1.14 7.95 -1.31
C ILE A 100 -2.59 7.77 -0.86
N LEU A 101 -3.35 8.85 -0.60
CA LEU A 101 -4.73 8.73 -0.10
C LEU A 101 -5.63 7.83 -0.99
N PRO A 102 -5.62 7.95 -2.34
CA PRO A 102 -6.40 7.05 -3.18
C PRO A 102 -5.97 5.58 -3.09
N MET A 103 -4.68 5.32 -2.89
CA MET A 103 -4.17 3.95 -2.69
C MET A 103 -4.61 3.39 -1.34
N LEU A 104 -4.49 4.18 -0.27
CA LEU A 104 -5.00 3.77 1.05
C LEU A 104 -6.52 3.49 1.02
N ALA A 105 -7.28 4.28 0.26
CA ALA A 105 -8.71 4.04 0.03
C ALA A 105 -9.00 2.74 -0.74
N LEU A 106 -8.17 2.38 -1.72
CA LEU A 106 -8.24 1.07 -2.37
C LEU A 106 -7.94 -0.06 -1.39
N LEU A 107 -6.86 0.08 -0.61
CA LEU A 107 -6.45 -0.94 0.35
C LEU A 107 -7.53 -1.18 1.41
N LYS A 108 -8.21 -0.14 1.92
CA LYS A 108 -9.36 -0.32 2.82
C LYS A 108 -10.50 -1.14 2.22
N GLN A 109 -10.71 -1.13 0.90
CA GLN A 109 -11.75 -1.96 0.27
C GLN A 109 -11.44 -3.47 0.29
N LEU A 110 -10.20 -3.87 0.63
CA LEU A 110 -9.85 -5.28 0.82
C LEU A 110 -10.48 -5.91 2.06
N GLU A 111 -11.05 -5.13 2.98
CA GLU A 111 -11.58 -5.56 4.29
C GLU A 111 -12.47 -6.81 4.22
N ARG A 112 -13.29 -6.93 3.17
CA ARG A 112 -14.23 -8.05 3.01
C ARG A 112 -13.63 -9.28 2.32
N PHE A 113 -12.44 -9.13 1.75
CA PHE A 113 -11.80 -10.13 0.89
C PHE A 113 -10.60 -10.80 1.55
N VAL A 114 -9.86 -10.04 2.37
CA VAL A 114 -8.59 -10.44 2.97
C VAL A 114 -8.75 -11.36 4.18
N LEU A 115 -7.77 -12.26 4.37
CA LEU A 115 -7.62 -13.02 5.62
C LEU A 115 -6.64 -12.33 6.58
N GLU A 116 -5.44 -12.01 6.09
CA GLU A 116 -4.39 -11.33 6.85
C GLU A 116 -3.35 -10.73 5.88
N GLY A 117 -2.56 -9.76 6.34
CA GLY A 117 -1.47 -9.19 5.55
C GLY A 117 -1.09 -7.80 5.99
N TYR A 118 -0.30 -7.13 5.15
CA TYR A 118 0.09 -5.73 5.35
C TYR A 118 0.42 -5.01 4.05
N ALA A 119 0.43 -3.69 4.14
CA ALA A 119 1.02 -2.82 3.15
C ALA A 119 1.92 -1.79 3.86
N LEU A 120 3.07 -1.50 3.27
CA LEU A 120 4.05 -0.58 3.80
C LEU A 120 4.47 0.41 2.71
N ILE A 121 4.40 1.70 3.02
CA ILE A 121 4.92 2.80 2.22
C ILE A 121 6.00 3.49 3.05
N PHE A 122 7.24 3.44 2.59
CA PHE A 122 8.41 3.88 3.37
C PHE A 122 9.57 4.27 2.45
N ASP A 123 10.52 5.00 3.02
CA ASP A 123 11.67 5.62 2.33
C ASP A 123 12.78 4.61 2.02
N TRP A 124 12.42 3.45 1.49
CA TRP A 124 13.31 2.30 1.26
C TRP A 124 14.60 2.68 0.52
N MET A 125 14.50 3.51 -0.52
CA MET A 125 15.65 3.98 -1.31
C MET A 125 16.60 4.93 -0.55
N TRP A 126 16.16 5.47 0.59
CA TRP A 126 16.84 6.55 1.32
C TRP A 126 17.26 6.15 2.74
N GLY A 127 17.13 4.87 3.08
CA GLY A 127 17.55 4.30 4.36
C GLY A 127 16.52 3.36 4.97
N GLY A 128 15.23 3.53 4.62
CA GLY A 128 14.15 2.72 5.14
C GLY A 128 13.83 2.98 6.61
N ASP A 129 14.18 4.17 7.13
CA ASP A 129 13.97 4.55 8.53
C ASP A 129 12.55 5.11 8.75
N THR A 130 11.98 5.79 7.75
CA THR A 130 10.72 6.52 7.89
C THR A 130 9.56 5.85 7.15
N VAL A 131 8.41 5.78 7.82
CA VAL A 131 7.20 5.14 7.32
C VAL A 131 6.14 6.20 7.02
N MET A 132 5.82 6.37 5.74
CA MET A 132 4.72 7.23 5.31
C MET A 132 3.37 6.62 5.67
N ALA A 133 3.18 5.33 5.40
CA ALA A 133 1.97 4.62 5.80
C ALA A 133 2.22 3.13 6.05
N TYR A 134 1.50 2.59 7.03
CA TYR A 134 1.43 1.16 7.29
C TYR A 134 -0.04 0.77 7.43
N VAL A 135 -0.43 -0.27 6.70
CA VAL A 135 -1.80 -0.80 6.71
C VAL A 135 -1.73 -2.23 7.22
N ASP A 136 -2.44 -2.52 8.30
CA ASP A 136 -2.60 -3.87 8.83
C ASP A 136 -3.92 -4.46 8.35
N PHE A 137 -3.86 -5.69 7.84
CA PHE A 137 -5.03 -6.45 7.42
C PHE A 137 -5.20 -7.64 8.33
N THR A 138 -6.40 -7.75 8.90
CA THR A 138 -6.89 -8.94 9.60
C THR A 138 -8.28 -9.27 9.07
N ALA A 139 -8.76 -10.50 9.28
CA ALA A 139 -10.02 -10.94 8.73
C ALA A 139 -11.17 -10.02 9.18
N GLY A 140 -11.75 -9.28 8.24
CA GLY A 140 -12.83 -8.32 8.50
C GLY A 140 -12.40 -6.98 9.10
N SER A 141 -11.11 -6.63 9.09
CA SER A 141 -10.60 -5.34 9.58
C SER A 141 -9.37 -4.88 8.80
N VAL A 142 -9.37 -3.62 8.36
CA VAL A 142 -8.22 -2.96 7.71
C VAL A 142 -7.93 -1.65 8.41
N LEU A 143 -6.79 -1.58 9.08
CA LEU A 143 -6.40 -0.44 9.91
C LEU A 143 -5.24 0.32 9.30
N LEU A 144 -5.41 1.63 9.20
CA LEU A 144 -4.29 2.55 9.01
C LEU A 144 -3.61 2.75 10.36
N GLU A 145 -2.40 2.21 10.49
CA GLU A 145 -1.62 2.29 11.72
C GLU A 145 -0.87 3.62 11.81
N THR A 146 -0.73 4.14 13.03
CA THR A 146 -0.10 5.47 13.25
C THR A 146 1.43 5.41 13.35
N VAL A 147 2.06 4.32 12.93
CA VAL A 147 3.52 4.19 12.92
C VAL A 147 4.16 5.17 11.92
N THR A 148 5.28 5.77 12.31
CA THR A 148 6.06 6.71 11.46
C THR A 148 7.50 6.26 11.26
N GLU A 149 7.94 5.23 11.99
CA GLU A 149 9.32 4.76 12.03
C GLU A 149 9.34 3.26 11.75
N SER A 150 10.32 2.80 10.98
CA SER A 150 10.40 1.39 10.57
C SER A 150 10.59 0.43 11.74
N TYR A 151 11.31 0.83 12.80
CA TYR A 151 11.50 0.00 14.00
C TYR A 151 10.19 -0.28 14.76
N ALA A 152 9.13 0.48 14.50
CA ALA A 152 7.81 0.26 15.09
C ALA A 152 6.95 -0.74 14.30
N VAL A 153 7.38 -1.12 13.09
CA VAL A 153 6.77 -2.19 12.29
C VAL A 153 7.26 -3.54 12.81
N GLU A 154 6.40 -4.56 12.78
CA GLU A 154 6.79 -5.93 13.13
C GLU A 154 8.01 -6.36 12.29
N LEU A 155 9.12 -6.73 12.96
CA LEU A 155 10.42 -6.99 12.31
C LEU A 155 10.31 -7.90 11.09
N LYS A 156 9.57 -9.01 11.21
CA LYS A 156 9.39 -9.98 10.12
C LYS A 156 8.74 -9.35 8.89
N ARG A 157 7.74 -8.49 9.07
CA ARG A 157 7.04 -7.80 7.97
C ARG A 157 7.93 -6.72 7.34
N PHE A 158 8.71 -6.03 8.15
CA PHE A 158 9.69 -5.07 7.64
C PHE A 158 10.77 -5.76 6.81
N GLU A 159 11.35 -6.85 7.31
CA GLU A 159 12.36 -7.65 6.59
C GLU A 159 11.80 -8.23 5.28
N GLU A 160 10.56 -8.73 5.28
CA GLU A 160 9.88 -9.23 4.08
C GLU A 160 9.69 -8.12 3.04
N ALA A 161 9.26 -6.92 3.46
CA ALA A 161 9.09 -5.78 2.55
C ALA A 161 10.42 -5.32 1.97
N ASN A 162 11.45 -5.20 2.82
CA ASN A 162 12.80 -4.82 2.41
C ASN A 162 13.38 -5.81 1.39
N GLN A 163 13.27 -7.12 1.67
CA GLN A 163 13.75 -8.15 0.76
C GLN A 163 12.96 -8.17 -0.56
N GLY A 164 11.63 -7.96 -0.49
CA GLY A 164 10.78 -7.92 -1.68
C GLY A 164 11.13 -6.76 -2.62
N LEU A 165 11.38 -5.57 -2.06
CA LEU A 165 11.82 -4.40 -2.83
C LEU A 165 13.25 -4.56 -3.36
N GLN A 166 14.16 -5.12 -2.56
CA GLN A 166 15.53 -5.43 -3.00
C GLN A 166 15.53 -6.38 -4.21
N THR A 167 14.77 -7.47 -4.15
CA THR A 167 14.67 -8.42 -5.28
C THR A 167 14.07 -7.75 -6.51
N LEU A 168 13.07 -6.88 -6.35
CA LEU A 168 12.52 -6.10 -7.46
C LEU A 168 13.57 -5.16 -8.08
N ALA A 169 14.35 -4.46 -7.27
CA ALA A 169 15.41 -3.57 -7.74
C ALA A 169 16.48 -4.33 -8.52
N GLU A 170 16.92 -5.50 -8.03
CA GLU A 170 17.89 -6.37 -8.71
C GLU A 170 17.38 -6.83 -10.09
N GLU A 171 16.11 -7.24 -10.18
CA GLU A 171 15.50 -7.68 -11.44
C GLU A 171 15.37 -6.55 -12.47
N LEU A 172 15.14 -5.32 -12.01
CA LEU A 172 15.04 -4.13 -12.86
C LEU A 172 16.40 -3.51 -13.19
N GLY A 173 17.49 -4.01 -12.60
CA GLY A 173 18.84 -3.46 -12.76
C GLY A 173 19.04 -2.12 -12.05
N ALA A 174 18.28 -1.86 -10.98
CA ALA A 174 18.27 -0.63 -10.21
C ALA A 174 19.09 -0.70 -8.90
N GLY A 175 20.06 -1.62 -8.81
CA GLY A 175 20.92 -1.84 -7.64
C GLY A 175 22.34 -1.31 -7.78
#